data_AF-A0A4R2T8P6-F1
#
_entry.id   AF-A0A4R2T8P6-F1
#
_cell.length_a   1.000
_cell.length_b   1.000
_cell.length_c   1.000
_cell.angle_alpha   90.00
_cell.angle_beta   90.00
_cell.angle_gamma   90.00
#
_symmetry.space_group_name_H-M   'P 1'
#
loop_
_entity.id
_entity.type
_entity.pdbx_description
1 polymer ?
#
loop_
_entity_poly.entity_id
_entity_poly.type
_entity_poly.pdbx_seq_one_letter_code
_entity_poly.pdbx_strand_id
1 'polypeptide(L)'
;MEMSSTQRLILANQYRLMGLLDSQNAQKYQRFETIVKGGFGLELKELDKDFSDISEAECRTVLDTLEMYNALHVSYNNLPNKSDLTPHRLQFAGYCAVREKKYLNYLRFITGVEGKYQEFMQCAHGCDSQTPMWDKYSKMLEAWRACPHEYHLSMEEIQRILNA
;
A
#
# COMPACT_ATOMS: atom_id res chain seq x y z
N MET A 1 -13.64 15.97 7.08
CA MET A 1 -13.63 16.00 8.55
C MET A 1 -14.80 16.79 9.18
N GLU A 2 -15.82 16.10 9.72
CA GLU A 2 -16.78 16.70 10.68
C GLU A 2 -16.30 16.46 12.11
N MET A 3 -16.33 17.48 12.97
CA MET A 3 -15.85 17.38 14.37
C MET A 3 -16.77 18.12 15.32
N SER A 4 -17.00 17.52 16.49
CA SER A 4 -17.67 18.19 17.61
C SER A 4 -16.82 19.33 18.20
N SER A 5 -17.46 20.27 18.88
CA SER A 5 -16.78 21.35 19.61
C SER A 5 -15.76 20.82 20.62
N THR A 6 -16.05 19.68 21.27
CA THR A 6 -15.14 19.01 22.19
C THR A 6 -13.88 18.51 21.48
N GLN A 7 -14.02 17.84 20.33
CA GLN A 7 -12.88 17.37 19.53
C GLN A 7 -12.01 18.54 19.05
N ARG A 8 -12.64 19.65 18.64
CA ARG A 8 -11.93 20.87 18.21
C ARG A 8 -11.14 21.51 19.36
N LEU A 9 -11.70 21.52 20.57
CA LEU A 9 -11.00 21.98 21.77
C LEU A 9 -9.79 21.09 22.10
N ILE A 10 -9.95 19.76 22.01
CA ILE A 10 -8.85 18.80 22.21
C ILE A 10 -7.71 19.07 21.22
N LEU A 11 -8.01 19.17 19.92
CA LEU A 11 -7.01 19.44 18.88
C LEU A 11 -6.32 20.80 19.09
N ALA A 12 -7.08 21.84 19.43
CA ALA A 12 -6.50 23.16 19.72
C ALA A 12 -5.50 23.10 20.87
N ASN A 13 -5.84 22.37 21.94
CA ASN A 13 -4.93 22.16 23.07
C ASN A 13 -3.69 21.35 22.66
N GLN A 14 -3.85 20.32 21.84
CA GLN A 14 -2.72 19.52 21.33
C GLN A 14 -1.76 20.36 20.50
N TYR A 15 -2.26 21.16 19.54
CA TYR A 15 -1.40 22.03 18.74
C TYR A 15 -0.67 23.08 19.60
N ARG A 16 -1.34 23.63 20.61
CA ARG A 16 -0.68 24.53 21.57
C ARG A 16 0.46 23.85 22.32
N LEU A 17 0.24 22.62 22.81
CA LEU A 17 1.28 21.84 23.48
C LEU A 17 2.44 21.50 22.54
N MET A 18 2.15 21.10 21.30
CA MET A 18 3.18 20.81 20.28
C MET A 18 4.05 22.04 19.98
N GLY A 19 3.46 23.24 19.90
CA GLY A 19 4.24 24.48 19.74
C GLY A 19 5.14 24.84 20.92
N LEU A 20 4.81 24.38 22.13
CA LEU A 20 5.67 24.52 23.30
C LEU A 20 6.80 23.48 23.32
N LEU A 21 6.52 22.26 22.84
CA LEU A 21 7.48 21.15 22.79
C LEU A 21 8.47 21.26 21.62
N ASP A 22 8.02 21.81 20.49
CA ASP A 22 8.79 21.99 19.27
C ASP A 22 8.63 23.43 18.77
N SER A 23 9.49 24.31 19.31
CA SER A 23 9.48 25.74 19.00
C SER A 23 9.84 26.04 17.54
N GLN A 24 10.58 25.15 16.86
CA GLN A 24 10.94 25.33 15.46
C GLN A 24 9.71 25.23 14.54
N ASN A 25 8.73 24.39 14.93
CA ASN A 25 7.47 24.24 14.20
C ASN A 25 6.29 25.00 14.83
N ALA A 26 6.52 25.86 15.83
CA ALA A 26 5.45 26.54 16.57
C ALA A 26 4.46 27.30 15.67
N GLN A 27 4.94 27.97 14.62
CA GLN A 27 4.07 28.70 13.68
C GLN A 27 3.12 27.76 12.91
N LYS A 28 3.58 26.56 12.54
CA LYS A 28 2.77 25.54 11.88
C LYS A 28 1.64 25.08 12.80
N TYR A 29 1.96 24.80 14.06
CA TYR A 29 0.96 24.38 15.04
C TYR A 29 -0.02 25.50 15.40
N GLN A 30 0.43 26.75 15.51
CA GLN A 30 -0.45 27.90 15.71
C GLN A 30 -1.43 28.09 14.54
N ARG A 31 -0.99 27.85 13.30
CA ARG A 31 -1.88 27.83 12.13
C ARG A 31 -2.94 26.74 12.28
N PHE A 32 -2.56 25.52 12.65
CA PHE A 32 -3.52 24.43 12.85
C PHE A 32 -4.50 24.69 13.99
N GLU A 33 -4.04 25.23 15.13
CA GLU A 33 -4.89 25.69 16.24
C GLU A 33 -5.94 26.70 15.75
N THR A 34 -5.52 27.67 14.93
CA THR A 34 -6.42 28.69 14.37
C THR A 34 -7.45 28.06 13.44
N ILE A 35 -7.05 27.13 12.56
CA ILE A 35 -7.96 26.40 11.66
C ILE A 35 -9.01 25.64 12.47
N VAL A 36 -8.59 24.87 13.48
CA VAL A 36 -9.53 24.07 14.28
C VAL A 36 -10.35 24.93 15.26
N LYS A 37 -9.95 26.14 15.64
CA LYS A 37 -10.79 27.07 16.41
C LYS A 37 -11.77 27.87 15.55
N GLY A 38 -11.33 28.29 14.37
CA GLY A 38 -12.13 29.04 13.40
C GLY A 38 -13.13 28.17 12.63
N GLY A 39 -12.80 26.90 12.41
CA GLY A 39 -13.69 25.95 11.73
C GLY A 39 -13.67 26.16 10.23
N PHE A 40 -12.49 26.52 9.71
CA PHE A 40 -12.34 26.86 8.31
C PHE A 40 -12.42 25.60 7.46
N GLY A 41 -13.59 25.39 6.86
CA GLY A 41 -13.93 24.13 6.18
C GLY A 41 -12.98 23.77 5.03
N LEU A 42 -12.43 24.77 4.34
CA LEU A 42 -11.48 24.56 3.25
C LEU A 42 -10.18 23.93 3.77
N GLU A 43 -9.56 24.54 4.78
CA GLU A 43 -8.31 24.08 5.38
C GLU A 43 -8.50 22.78 6.14
N LEU A 44 -9.65 22.59 6.80
CA LEU A 44 -9.99 21.31 7.43
C LEU A 44 -10.06 20.18 6.40
N LYS A 45 -10.59 20.45 5.19
CA LYS A 45 -10.59 19.49 4.08
C LYS A 45 -9.18 19.24 3.53
N GLU A 46 -8.28 20.21 3.58
CA GLU A 46 -6.89 19.98 3.20
C GLU A 46 -6.16 19.07 4.19
N LEU A 47 -6.34 19.28 5.50
CA LEU A 47 -5.80 18.40 6.54
C LEU A 47 -6.32 16.97 6.41
N ASP A 48 -7.60 16.82 6.02
CA ASP A 48 -8.25 15.52 5.79
C ASP A 48 -7.55 14.70 4.67
N LYS A 49 -6.93 15.37 3.68
CA LYS A 49 -6.25 14.69 2.54
C LYS A 49 -4.96 13.98 2.93
N ASP A 50 -4.38 14.31 4.08
CA ASP A 50 -3.18 13.65 4.58
C ASP A 50 -3.51 12.28 5.20
N PHE A 51 -4.77 12.04 5.54
CA PHE A 51 -5.25 10.72 5.96
C PHE A 51 -5.50 9.83 4.74
N SER A 52 -5.13 8.57 4.87
CA SER A 52 -5.36 7.55 3.86
C SER A 52 -6.26 6.47 4.46
N ASP A 53 -7.46 6.34 3.92
CA ASP A 53 -8.36 5.26 4.29
C ASP A 53 -8.15 4.07 3.37
N ILE A 54 -7.75 2.95 3.96
CA ILE A 54 -7.68 1.64 3.31
C ILE A 54 -8.48 0.66 4.17
N SER A 55 -9.44 -0.04 3.56
CA SER A 55 -10.28 -0.99 4.28
C SER A 55 -9.50 -2.26 4.61
N GLU A 56 -9.95 -3.02 5.61
CA GLU A 56 -9.35 -4.32 5.96
C GLU A 56 -9.34 -5.28 4.76
N ALA A 57 -10.43 -5.32 3.99
CA ALA A 57 -10.51 -6.14 2.79
C ALA A 57 -9.44 -5.75 1.75
N GLU A 58 -9.21 -4.44 1.55
CA GLU A 58 -8.17 -3.97 0.64
C GLU A 58 -6.76 -4.29 1.16
N CYS A 59 -6.52 -4.15 2.46
CA CYS A 59 -5.27 -4.59 3.09
C CYS A 59 -5.01 -6.08 2.85
N ARG A 60 -6.03 -6.92 3.05
CA ARG A 60 -5.95 -8.37 2.79
C ARG A 60 -5.63 -8.65 1.32
N THR A 61 -6.28 -7.97 0.37
CA THR A 61 -5.96 -8.13 -1.06
C THR A 61 -4.52 -7.78 -1.40
N VAL A 62 -3.96 -6.72 -0.81
CA VAL A 62 -2.55 -6.36 -1.00
C VAL A 62 -1.62 -7.44 -0.42
N LEU A 63 -1.93 -7.95 0.76
CA LEU A 63 -1.17 -9.05 1.38
C LEU A 63 -1.26 -10.35 0.55
N ASP A 64 -2.46 -10.72 0.11
CA ASP A 64 -2.66 -11.88 -0.75
C ASP A 64 -1.91 -11.72 -2.08
N THR A 65 -1.82 -10.51 -2.61
CA THR A 65 -1.01 -10.22 -3.81
C THR A 65 0.47 -10.51 -3.54
N LEU A 66 1.01 -10.04 -2.41
CA LEU A 66 2.39 -10.33 -2.01
C LEU A 66 2.61 -11.83 -1.82
N GLU A 67 1.68 -12.51 -1.16
CA GLU A 67 1.75 -13.96 -0.91
C GLU A 67 1.71 -14.76 -2.21
N MET A 68 0.86 -14.38 -3.16
CA MET A 68 0.81 -14.98 -4.50
C MET A 68 2.14 -14.81 -5.22
N TYR A 69 2.76 -13.62 -5.20
CA TYR A 69 4.08 -13.41 -5.81
C TYR A 69 5.16 -14.23 -5.11
N ASN A 70 5.12 -14.34 -3.78
CA ASN A 70 6.00 -15.23 -3.03
C ASN A 70 5.87 -16.68 -3.52
N ALA A 71 4.64 -17.18 -3.62
CA ALA A 71 4.35 -18.53 -4.06
C ALA A 71 4.79 -18.78 -5.51
N LEU A 72 4.60 -17.80 -6.41
CA LEU A 72 5.10 -17.84 -7.79
C LEU A 72 6.62 -17.95 -7.84
N HIS A 73 7.35 -17.14 -7.06
CA HIS A 73 8.81 -17.17 -6.99
C HIS A 73 9.33 -18.50 -6.44
N VAL A 74 8.78 -18.96 -5.30
CA VAL A 74 9.17 -20.23 -4.67
C VAL A 74 8.89 -21.40 -5.62
N SER A 75 7.70 -21.44 -6.23
CA SER A 75 7.32 -22.51 -7.16
C SER A 75 8.22 -22.53 -8.40
N TYR A 76 8.43 -21.37 -9.04
CA TYR A 76 9.33 -21.25 -10.19
C TYR A 76 10.75 -21.68 -9.84
N ASN A 77 11.25 -21.32 -8.65
CA ASN A 77 12.60 -21.68 -8.24
C ASN A 77 12.80 -23.19 -8.08
N ASN A 78 11.75 -23.91 -7.71
CA ASN A 78 11.74 -25.36 -7.54
C ASN A 78 11.49 -26.14 -8.85
N LEU A 79 11.17 -25.48 -9.96
CA LEU A 79 10.96 -26.16 -11.24
C LEU A 79 12.28 -26.69 -11.82
N PRO A 80 12.30 -27.93 -12.34
CA PRO A 80 13.49 -28.50 -12.98
C PRO A 80 13.79 -27.85 -14.33
N ASN A 81 12.76 -27.43 -15.07
CA ASN A 81 12.89 -26.69 -16.33
C ASN A 81 12.21 -25.32 -16.22
N LYS A 82 12.94 -24.28 -16.62
CA LYS A 82 12.55 -22.87 -16.51
C LYS A 82 12.55 -22.14 -17.87
N SER A 83 12.80 -22.86 -18.97
CA SER A 83 12.97 -22.28 -20.32
C SER A 83 11.78 -21.48 -20.81
N ASP A 84 10.57 -21.83 -20.35
CA ASP A 84 9.32 -21.33 -20.91
C ASP A 84 8.84 -20.02 -20.27
N LEU A 85 9.62 -19.46 -19.34
CA LEU A 85 9.31 -18.21 -18.68
C LEU A 85 10.57 -17.40 -18.38
N THR A 86 10.59 -16.14 -18.83
CA THR A 86 11.65 -15.21 -18.49
C THR A 86 11.47 -14.69 -17.05
N PRO A 87 12.54 -14.63 -16.22
CA PRO A 87 12.44 -14.20 -14.83
C PRO A 87 11.80 -12.81 -14.62
N HIS A 88 11.96 -11.89 -15.58
CA HIS A 88 11.33 -10.57 -15.54
C HIS A 88 9.80 -10.65 -15.43
N ARG A 89 9.16 -11.70 -15.94
CA ARG A 89 7.69 -11.84 -15.83
C ARG A 89 7.20 -12.13 -14.41
N LEU A 90 8.09 -12.58 -13.52
CA LEU A 90 7.78 -12.81 -12.11
C LEU A 90 8.02 -11.56 -11.26
N GLN A 91 8.65 -10.53 -11.81
CA GLN A 91 8.97 -9.32 -11.06
C GLN A 91 7.68 -8.61 -10.65
N PHE A 92 7.49 -8.46 -9.34
CA PHE A 92 6.39 -7.67 -8.80
C PHE A 92 6.60 -6.19 -9.13
N ALA A 93 5.65 -5.59 -9.85
CA ALA A 93 5.75 -4.20 -10.29
C ALA A 93 5.34 -3.18 -9.21
N GLY A 94 4.57 -3.61 -8.20
CA GLY A 94 3.97 -2.73 -7.21
C GLY A 94 2.65 -2.10 -7.67
N TYR A 95 2.35 -0.89 -7.19
CA TYR A 95 1.10 -0.16 -7.43
C TYR A 95 1.37 1.26 -7.89
N CYS A 96 0.45 1.86 -8.64
CA CYS A 96 0.63 3.20 -9.21
C CYS A 96 0.65 4.27 -8.12
N ALA A 97 1.73 5.05 -8.01
CA ALA A 97 1.85 6.10 -6.98
C ALA A 97 0.79 7.22 -7.09
N VAL A 98 0.22 7.41 -8.29
CA VAL A 98 -0.78 8.44 -8.56
C VAL A 98 -2.20 7.93 -8.37
N ARG A 99 -2.55 6.79 -8.98
CA ARG A 99 -3.93 6.27 -9.02
C ARG A 99 -4.25 5.26 -7.91
N GLU A 100 -3.23 4.66 -7.33
CA GLU A 100 -3.32 3.55 -6.36
C GLU A 100 -2.50 3.85 -5.10
N LYS A 101 -2.36 5.14 -4.77
CA LYS A 101 -1.48 5.64 -3.69
C LYS A 101 -1.69 4.90 -2.37
N LYS A 102 -2.93 4.59 -2.00
CA LYS A 102 -3.25 3.88 -0.75
C LYS A 102 -2.66 2.46 -0.70
N TYR A 103 -2.70 1.72 -1.82
CA TYR A 103 -2.12 0.38 -1.90
C TYR A 103 -0.60 0.43 -1.88
N LEU A 104 0.00 1.40 -2.59
CA LEU A 104 1.45 1.62 -2.56
C LEU A 104 1.95 2.01 -1.16
N ASN A 105 1.21 2.86 -0.44
CA ASN A 105 1.53 3.24 0.93
C ASN A 105 1.49 2.03 1.86
N TYR A 106 0.45 1.20 1.76
CA TYR A 106 0.33 -0.01 2.57
C TYR A 106 1.44 -1.04 2.23
N LEU A 107 1.75 -1.21 0.95
CA LEU A 107 2.89 -2.03 0.50
C LEU A 107 4.22 -1.57 1.13
N ARG A 108 4.47 -0.27 1.16
CA ARG A 108 5.68 0.31 1.78
C ARG A 108 5.70 0.12 3.29
N PHE A 109 4.54 0.17 3.95
CA PHE A 109 4.43 -0.17 5.36
C PHE A 109 4.83 -1.65 5.60
N ILE A 110 4.26 -2.59 4.86
CA ILE A 110 4.54 -4.03 5.02
C ILE A 110 6.01 -4.38 4.75
N THR A 111 6.63 -3.76 3.74
CA THR A 111 7.98 -4.14 3.31
C THR A 111 9.09 -3.32 3.97
N GLY A 112 8.82 -2.05 4.25
CA GLY A 112 9.78 -1.14 4.88
C GLY A 112 9.69 -1.11 6.41
N VAL A 113 8.48 -1.02 6.98
CA VAL A 113 8.28 -0.92 8.44
C VAL A 113 8.21 -2.31 9.08
N GLU A 114 7.38 -3.20 8.53
CA GLU A 114 7.22 -4.57 9.05
C GLU A 114 8.33 -5.52 8.55
N GLY A 115 9.11 -5.13 7.54
CA GLY A 115 10.24 -5.90 7.04
C GLY A 115 9.87 -7.22 6.33
N LYS A 116 8.61 -7.39 5.90
CA LYS A 116 8.14 -8.63 5.27
C LYS A 116 8.38 -8.64 3.75
N TYR A 117 8.46 -9.83 3.17
CA TYR A 117 8.52 -10.06 1.71
C TYR A 117 9.72 -9.41 0.98
N GLN A 118 10.78 -9.02 1.70
CA GLN A 118 11.91 -8.29 1.11
C GLN A 118 12.66 -9.07 0.02
N GLU A 119 12.62 -10.40 0.06
CA GLU A 119 13.40 -11.29 -0.80
C GLU A 119 13.07 -11.16 -2.29
N PHE A 120 11.80 -10.94 -2.64
CA PHE A 120 11.36 -10.79 -4.04
C PHE A 120 10.98 -9.34 -4.41
N MET A 121 11.11 -8.40 -3.47
CA MET A 121 10.76 -6.99 -3.66
C MET A 121 11.85 -6.23 -4.43
N GLN A 122 12.16 -6.71 -5.63
CA GLN A 122 13.10 -6.09 -6.57
C GLN A 122 12.36 -5.22 -7.59
N CYS A 123 11.30 -4.53 -7.17
CA CYS A 123 10.51 -3.66 -8.02
C CYS A 123 11.29 -2.38 -8.39
N ALA A 124 11.10 -1.89 -9.61
CA ALA A 124 11.68 -0.61 -10.03
C ALA A 124 11.00 0.58 -9.30
N HIS A 125 11.69 1.72 -9.24
CA HIS A 125 11.14 3.02 -8.76
C HIS A 125 10.46 2.99 -7.37
N GLY A 126 10.89 2.12 -6.46
CA GLY A 126 10.28 1.99 -5.14
C GLY A 126 8.84 1.45 -5.20
N CYS A 127 8.64 0.47 -6.10
CA CYS A 127 7.38 -0.22 -6.38
C CYS A 127 6.28 0.67 -6.94
N ASP A 128 6.65 1.78 -7.57
CA ASP A 128 5.72 2.51 -8.41
C ASP A 128 5.64 1.83 -9.77
N SER A 129 4.54 1.12 -10.00
CA SER A 129 4.28 0.45 -11.28
C SER A 129 4.02 1.43 -12.43
N GLN A 130 3.82 2.73 -12.14
CA GLN A 130 3.47 3.81 -13.08
C GLN A 130 2.13 3.61 -13.83
N THR A 131 1.55 2.42 -13.77
CA THR A 131 0.24 2.04 -14.32
C THR A 131 -0.60 1.32 -13.27
N PRO A 132 -1.94 1.42 -13.26
CA PRO A 132 -2.78 0.73 -12.29
C PRO A 132 -2.64 -0.79 -12.44
N MET A 133 -2.47 -1.48 -11.32
CA MET A 133 -2.28 -2.93 -11.28
C MET A 133 -3.37 -3.67 -10.49
N TRP A 134 -4.23 -2.96 -9.77
CA TRP A 134 -5.27 -3.55 -8.91
C TRP A 134 -6.14 -4.58 -9.64
N ASP A 135 -6.70 -4.21 -10.79
CA ASP A 135 -7.57 -5.11 -11.57
C ASP A 135 -6.79 -6.32 -12.11
N LYS A 136 -5.53 -6.11 -12.52
CA LYS A 136 -4.65 -7.19 -12.98
C LYS A 136 -4.38 -8.17 -11.85
N TYR A 137 -3.95 -7.69 -10.68
CA TYR A 137 -3.69 -8.55 -9.53
C TYR A 137 -4.94 -9.25 -9.03
N SER A 138 -6.11 -8.61 -9.09
CA SER A 138 -7.39 -9.25 -8.74
C SER A 138 -7.65 -10.49 -9.60
N LYS A 139 -7.46 -10.40 -10.92
CA LYS A 139 -7.58 -11.55 -11.83
C LYS A 139 -6.53 -12.62 -11.59
N MET A 140 -5.29 -12.20 -11.31
CA MET A 140 -4.21 -13.13 -10.96
C MET A 140 -4.54 -13.91 -9.68
N LEU A 141 -5.08 -13.23 -8.66
CA LEU A 141 -5.52 -13.86 -7.42
C LEU A 141 -6.66 -14.86 -7.63
N GLU A 142 -7.62 -14.55 -8.50
CA GLU A 142 -8.67 -15.50 -8.88
C GLU A 142 -8.07 -16.75 -9.54
N ALA A 143 -7.15 -16.57 -10.49
CA ALA A 143 -6.48 -17.68 -11.16
C ALA A 143 -5.64 -18.53 -10.20
N TRP A 144 -4.97 -17.89 -9.23
CA TRP A 144 -4.15 -18.53 -8.21
C TRP A 144 -5.00 -19.34 -7.21
N ARG A 145 -6.09 -18.75 -6.71
CA ARG A 145 -7.03 -19.44 -5.81
C ARG A 145 -7.78 -20.59 -6.51
N ALA A 146 -7.83 -20.58 -7.84
CA ALA A 146 -8.37 -21.68 -8.65
C ALA A 146 -7.35 -22.81 -8.91
N CYS A 147 -6.08 -22.67 -8.47
CA CYS A 147 -5.13 -23.78 -8.47
C CYS A 147 -5.49 -24.79 -7.37
N PRO A 148 -5.19 -26.10 -7.55
CA PRO A 148 -5.41 -27.10 -6.50
C PRO A 148 -4.56 -26.86 -5.24
N HIS A 149 -3.40 -26.20 -5.41
CA HIS A 149 -2.50 -25.83 -4.34
C HIS A 149 -1.98 -24.41 -4.59
N GLU A 150 -1.80 -23.64 -3.52
CA GLU A 150 -1.26 -22.28 -3.58
C GLU A 150 0.25 -22.24 -3.85
N TYR A 151 0.96 -23.29 -3.46
CA TYR A 151 2.41 -23.49 -3.62
C TYR A 151 2.71 -24.72 -4.48
N HIS A 152 3.98 -24.85 -4.89
CA HIS A 152 4.45 -25.94 -5.77
C HIS A 152 3.74 -25.96 -7.13
N LEU A 153 3.49 -24.77 -7.67
CA LEU A 153 2.83 -24.54 -8.94
C LEU A 153 3.67 -25.10 -10.10
N SER A 154 2.99 -25.75 -11.05
CA SER A 154 3.56 -26.14 -12.33
C SER A 154 3.84 -24.93 -13.23
N MET A 155 4.65 -25.11 -14.28
CA MET A 155 4.91 -24.05 -15.27
C MET A 155 3.62 -23.54 -15.92
N GLU A 156 2.68 -24.44 -16.23
CA GLU A 156 1.39 -24.10 -16.83
C GLU A 156 0.53 -23.24 -15.88
N GLU A 157 0.50 -23.58 -14.60
CA GLU A 157 -0.23 -22.79 -13.59
C GLU A 157 0.39 -21.40 -13.39
N ILE A 158 1.72 -21.31 -13.32
CA ILE A 158 2.43 -20.02 -13.24
C ILE A 158 2.09 -19.15 -14.45
N GLN A 159 2.15 -19.69 -15.66
CA GLN A 159 1.81 -18.94 -16.86
C GLN A 159 0.34 -18.51 -16.88
N ARG A 160 -0.58 -19.39 -16.47
CA ARG A 160 -2.01 -19.07 -16.37
C ARG A 160 -2.25 -17.90 -15.42
N ILE A 161 -1.63 -17.92 -14.24
CA ILE A 161 -1.73 -16.82 -13.26
C ILE A 161 -1.20 -15.52 -13.87
N LEU A 162 0.02 -15.53 -14.41
CA LEU A 162 0.65 -14.32 -14.98
C LEU A 162 -0.12 -13.76 -16.19
N ASN A 163 -0.86 -14.59 -16.91
CA ASN A 163 -1.64 -14.22 -18.11
C ASN A 163 -3.09 -13.79 -17.82
N ALA A 164 -3.57 -13.90 -16.57
CA ALA A 164 -4.95 -13.59 -16.19
C ALA A 164 -5.40 -12.15 -16.48
#